data_AF-A0A6C0M2Y3-F1
#
_entry.id   AF-A0A6C0M2Y3-F1
#
_cell.length_a   1.000
_cell.length_b   1.000
_cell.length_c   1.000
_cell.angle_alpha   90.00
_cell.angle_beta   90.00
_cell.angle_gamma   90.00
#
_symmetry.space_group_name_H-M   'P 1'
#
loop_
_entity.id
_entity.type
_entity.pdbx_description
1 polymer ?
#
loop_
_entity_poly.entity_id
_entity_poly.type
_entity_poly.pdbx_seq_one_letter_code
_entity_poly.pdbx_strand_id
1 'polypeptide(L)'
;MALIGRILNDFKHLCKPAMVYLAISVVALIAISYQNAGLSNMYCMGEFTCYVPSTPAVIFAEGIYILFWTWILHLMCRTGYASISWLIVIFPLVLFFVLIGLMMVASNNLTQAGKVQKMQPIEHPVLTDSLNTDSFEPLFPSGPRMNSQ
;
A
#
# COMPACT_ATOMS: atom_id res chain seq x y z
N MET A 1 -24.50 10.50 17.72
CA MET A 1 -24.92 11.49 16.71
C MET A 1 -24.40 12.91 17.00
N ALA A 2 -24.67 13.50 18.17
CA ALA A 2 -24.21 14.87 18.50
C ALA A 2 -22.68 15.06 18.52
N LEU A 3 -21.93 14.03 18.95
CA LEU A 3 -20.46 14.07 18.97
C LEU A 3 -19.86 14.12 17.55
N ILE A 4 -20.41 13.32 16.63
CA ILE A 4 -19.96 13.26 15.23
C ILE A 4 -20.24 14.59 14.52
N GLY A 5 -21.41 15.20 14.77
CA GLY A 5 -21.74 16.52 14.21
C GLY A 5 -20.80 17.64 14.66
N ARG A 6 -20.31 17.58 15.91
CA ARG A 6 -19.30 18.53 16.42
C ARG A 6 -17.95 18.33 15.74
N ILE A 7 -17.50 17.08 15.64
CA ILE A 7 -16.26 16.70 14.97
C ILE A 7 -16.28 17.12 13.48
N LEU A 8 -17.40 16.93 12.78
CA LEU A 8 -17.57 17.35 11.38
C LEU A 8 -17.50 18.88 11.20
N ASN A 9 -17.94 19.66 12.19
CA ASN A 9 -17.80 21.12 12.15
C ASN A 9 -16.37 21.56 12.44
N ASP A 10 -15.66 20.88 13.33
CA ASP A 10 -14.23 21.14 13.55
C ASP A 10 -13.42 20.86 12.27
N PHE A 11 -13.78 19.81 11.51
CA PHE A 11 -13.18 19.51 10.20
C PHE A 11 -13.37 20.63 9.16
N LYS A 12 -14.45 21.43 9.24
CA LYS A 12 -14.66 22.58 8.35
C LYS A 12 -13.72 23.76 8.63
N HIS A 13 -13.13 23.82 9.81
CA HIS A 13 -12.21 24.86 10.22
C HIS A 13 -10.73 24.41 10.17
N LEU A 14 -10.44 23.27 9.53
CA LEU A 14 -9.06 22.84 9.30
C LEU A 14 -8.35 23.79 8.34
N CYS A 15 -7.07 24.01 8.61
CA CYS A 15 -6.18 24.65 7.66
C CYS A 15 -6.16 23.91 6.32
N LYS A 16 -5.97 24.68 5.23
CA LYS A 16 -5.88 24.17 3.85
C LYS A 16 -5.03 22.89 3.70
N PRO A 17 -3.77 22.80 4.19
CA PRO A 17 -2.97 21.59 4.03
C PRO A 17 -3.52 20.37 4.77
N ALA A 18 -4.06 20.55 5.99
CA ALA A 18 -4.65 19.47 6.77
C ALA A 18 -5.96 18.95 6.13
N MET A 19 -6.77 19.85 5.58
CA MET A 19 -7.99 19.48 4.85
C MET A 19 -7.67 18.67 3.59
N VAL A 20 -6.68 19.09 2.81
CA VAL A 20 -6.26 18.38 1.59
C VAL A 20 -5.74 16.98 1.93
N TYR A 21 -4.87 16.86 2.95
CA TYR A 21 -4.36 15.58 3.42
C TYR A 21 -5.48 14.63 3.84
N LEU A 22 -6.43 15.11 4.65
CA LEU A 22 -7.55 14.32 5.13
C LEU A 22 -8.46 13.88 3.97
N ALA A 23 -8.78 14.78 3.04
CA ALA A 23 -9.66 14.47 1.91
C ALA A 23 -9.08 13.37 1.02
N ILE A 24 -7.80 13.50 0.63
CA ILE A 24 -7.12 12.50 -0.22
C ILE A 24 -7.00 11.16 0.52
N SER A 25 -6.58 11.19 1.78
CA SER A 25 -6.41 9.99 2.59
C SER A 25 -7.72 9.24 2.82
N VAL A 26 -8.84 9.95 3.06
CA VAL A 26 -10.16 9.32 3.23
C VAL A 26 -10.64 8.68 1.93
N VAL A 27 -10.46 9.33 0.78
CA VAL A 27 -10.80 8.74 -0.53
C VAL A 27 -9.98 7.47 -0.78
N ALA A 28 -8.68 7.51 -0.49
CA ALA A 28 -7.82 6.33 -0.60
C ALA A 28 -8.27 5.21 0.35
N LEU A 29 -8.52 5.52 1.62
CA LEU A 29 -8.98 4.53 2.60
C LEU A 29 -10.30 3.88 2.20
N ILE A 30 -11.25 4.64 1.63
CA ILE A 30 -12.51 4.11 1.11
C ILE A 30 -12.25 3.14 -0.06
N ALA A 31 -11.40 3.53 -1.01
CA ALA A 31 -11.07 2.69 -2.16
C ALA A 31 -10.40 1.38 -1.73
N ILE A 32 -9.47 1.44 -0.76
CA ILE A 32 -8.80 0.27 -0.20
C ILE A 32 -9.79 -0.61 0.57
N SER A 33 -10.64 0.00 1.37
CA SER A 33 -11.66 -0.73 2.15
C SER A 33 -12.61 -1.50 1.23
N TYR A 34 -12.98 -0.91 0.08
CA TYR A 34 -13.81 -1.58 -0.91
C TYR A 34 -13.10 -2.78 -1.55
N GLN A 35 -11.82 -2.61 -1.94
CA GLN A 35 -11.01 -3.70 -2.52
C GLN A 35 -10.75 -4.85 -1.54
N ASN A 36 -10.75 -4.57 -0.24
CA ASN A 36 -10.47 -5.54 0.81
C ASN A 36 -11.73 -6.03 1.55
N ALA A 37 -12.92 -5.68 1.05
CA ALA A 37 -14.17 -6.08 1.66
C ALA A 37 -14.31 -7.62 1.64
N GLY A 38 -14.39 -8.24 2.81
CA GLY A 38 -14.50 -9.70 2.95
C GLY A 38 -13.18 -10.45 3.05
N LEU A 39 -12.03 -9.77 2.90
CA LEU A 39 -10.72 -10.37 3.16
C LEU A 39 -10.35 -10.25 4.65
N SER A 40 -9.84 -11.33 5.23
CA SER A 40 -9.49 -11.39 6.66
C SER A 40 -7.99 -11.40 6.93
N ASN A 41 -7.18 -12.05 6.09
CA ASN A 41 -5.73 -12.23 6.31
C ASN A 41 -4.86 -11.79 5.12
N MET A 42 -5.46 -11.08 4.16
CA MET A 42 -4.78 -10.58 2.98
C MET A 42 -5.17 -9.13 2.74
N TYR A 43 -4.18 -8.29 2.46
CA TYR A 43 -4.34 -6.87 2.25
C TYR A 43 -3.88 -6.50 0.84
N CYS A 44 -4.81 -5.98 0.04
CA CYS A 44 -4.64 -5.59 -1.35
C CYS A 44 -4.58 -4.07 -1.50
N MET A 45 -3.58 -3.56 -2.19
CA MET A 45 -3.37 -2.14 -2.49
C MET A 45 -3.12 -1.99 -3.99
N GLY A 46 -4.21 -1.95 -4.78
CA GLY A 46 -4.12 -2.12 -6.23
C GLY A 46 -3.62 -3.53 -6.55
N GLU A 47 -2.56 -3.62 -7.36
CA GLU A 47 -1.93 -4.91 -7.74
C GLU A 47 -1.01 -5.49 -6.65
N PHE A 48 -0.76 -4.76 -5.55
CA PHE A 48 0.09 -5.24 -4.47
C PHE A 48 -0.72 -6.00 -3.42
N THR A 49 -0.28 -7.23 -3.10
CA THR A 49 -0.93 -8.08 -2.09
C THR A 49 0.04 -8.50 -1.00
N CYS A 50 -0.34 -8.34 0.26
CA CYS A 50 0.46 -8.74 1.42
C CYS A 50 -0.36 -9.60 2.39
N TYR A 51 0.23 -10.67 2.94
CA TYR A 51 -0.37 -11.43 4.02
C TYR A 51 -0.27 -10.66 5.34
N VAL A 52 -1.38 -10.52 6.06
CA VAL A 52 -1.43 -9.76 7.32
C VAL A 52 -2.31 -10.48 8.34
N PRO A 53 -2.03 -10.41 9.66
CA PRO A 53 -2.80 -11.16 10.65
C PRO A 53 -4.28 -10.78 10.75
N SER A 54 -4.63 -9.56 10.36
CA SER A 54 -6.02 -9.12 10.24
C SER A 54 -6.15 -7.90 9.34
N THR A 55 -6.65 -8.10 8.12
CA THR A 55 -6.98 -7.03 7.16
C THR A 55 -7.84 -5.91 7.77
N PRO A 56 -8.95 -6.18 8.49
CA PRO A 56 -9.75 -5.11 9.09
C PRO A 56 -8.99 -4.32 10.17
N ALA A 57 -8.08 -4.95 10.92
CA ALA A 57 -7.29 -4.25 11.92
C ALA A 57 -6.27 -3.31 11.26
N VAL A 58 -5.67 -3.72 10.14
CA VAL A 58 -4.79 -2.86 9.34
C VAL A 58 -5.55 -1.64 8.84
N ILE A 59 -6.71 -1.83 8.21
CA ILE A 59 -7.55 -0.72 7.72
C ILE A 59 -7.96 0.22 8.86
N PHE A 60 -8.26 -0.32 10.03
CA PHE A 60 -8.58 0.48 11.21
C PHE A 60 -7.37 1.27 11.73
N ALA A 61 -6.19 0.65 11.79
CA ALA A 61 -4.94 1.31 12.18
C ALA A 61 -4.57 2.44 11.21
N GLU A 62 -4.78 2.24 9.90
CA GLU A 62 -4.63 3.28 8.87
C GLU A 62 -5.58 4.46 9.13
N GLY A 63 -6.83 4.19 9.52
CA GLY A 63 -7.77 5.23 9.93
C GLY A 63 -7.26 6.07 11.11
N ILE A 64 -6.72 5.43 12.15
CA ILE A 64 -6.12 6.13 13.29
C ILE A 64 -4.89 6.94 12.87
N TYR A 65 -4.03 6.36 12.04
CA TYR A 65 -2.85 7.01 11.49
C TYR A 65 -3.23 8.30 10.74
N ILE A 66 -4.22 8.25 9.86
CA ILE A 66 -4.70 9.42 9.11
C ILE A 66 -5.20 10.52 10.06
N LEU A 67 -5.96 10.18 11.09
CA LEU A 67 -6.46 11.15 12.07
C LEU A 67 -5.33 11.78 12.89
N PHE A 68 -4.38 10.97 13.35
CA PHE A 68 -3.21 11.42 14.09
C PHE A 68 -2.35 12.40 13.26
N TRP A 69 -2.07 12.07 11.99
CA TRP A 69 -1.32 12.97 11.11
C TRP A 69 -2.08 14.23 10.75
N THR A 70 -3.39 14.13 10.51
CA THR A 70 -4.24 15.31 10.27
C THR A 70 -4.20 16.27 11.46
N TRP A 71 -4.20 15.74 12.70
CA TRP A 71 -4.06 16.55 13.90
C TRP A 71 -2.68 17.24 13.99
N ILE A 72 -1.59 16.53 13.68
CA ILE A 72 -0.24 17.13 13.63
C ILE A 72 -0.18 18.26 12.59
N LEU A 73 -0.71 18.05 11.38
CA LEU A 73 -0.76 19.04 10.32
C LEU A 73 -1.60 20.26 10.73
N HIS A 74 -2.71 20.05 11.43
CA HIS A 74 -3.52 21.13 11.98
C HIS A 74 -2.76 21.94 13.04
N LEU A 75 -2.03 21.27 13.94
CA LEU A 75 -1.25 21.91 14.99
C LEU A 75 -0.12 22.78 14.42
N MET A 76 0.63 22.26 13.45
CA MET A 76 1.72 23.01 12.79
C MET A 76 1.22 24.24 12.03
N CYS A 77 0.03 24.15 11.43
CA CYS A 77 -0.57 25.31 10.80
C CYS A 77 -0.95 26.40 11.81
N ARG A 78 -1.52 26.01 12.96
CA ARG A 78 -1.92 26.94 14.03
C ARG A 78 -0.74 27.65 14.68
N THR A 79 0.44 27.04 14.66
CA THR A 79 1.68 27.63 15.20
C THR A 79 2.44 28.51 14.20
N GLY A 80 1.88 28.73 13.00
CA GLY A 80 2.45 29.64 11.99
C GLY A 80 3.34 28.98 10.95
N TYR A 81 3.56 27.66 11.03
CA TYR A 81 4.38 26.90 10.06
C TYR A 81 3.59 26.38 8.86
N ALA A 82 2.64 27.17 8.36
CA ALA A 82 1.77 26.77 7.25
C ALA A 82 2.53 26.37 5.98
N SER A 83 3.66 27.01 5.69
CA SER A 83 4.53 26.69 4.55
C SER A 83 5.21 25.32 4.68
N ILE A 84 5.60 24.93 5.90
CA ILE A 84 6.24 23.64 6.15
C ILE A 84 5.22 22.50 6.06
N SER A 85 3.99 22.73 6.53
CA SER A 85 2.91 21.75 6.38
C SER A 85 2.63 21.40 4.92
N TRP A 86 2.77 22.35 3.99
CA TRP A 86 2.65 22.08 2.56
C TRP A 86 3.78 21.18 2.02
N LEU A 87 4.99 21.36 2.52
CA LEU A 87 6.12 20.50 2.14
C LEU A 87 5.88 19.06 2.60
N ILE A 88 5.38 18.85 3.81
CA ILE A 88 5.07 17.50 4.33
C ILE A 88 4.00 16.79 3.48
N VAL A 89 3.01 17.53 2.96
CA VAL A 89 1.99 16.94 2.07
C VAL A 89 2.58 16.56 0.71
N ILE A 90 3.50 17.36 0.16
CA ILE A 90 4.13 17.13 -1.15
C ILE A 90 5.28 16.11 -1.08
N PHE A 91 5.96 16.01 0.06
CA PHE A 91 7.16 15.19 0.23
C PHE A 91 6.97 13.71 -0.15
N PRO A 92 5.90 13.00 0.26
CA PRO A 92 5.68 11.61 -0.15
C PRO A 92 5.57 11.47 -1.67
N LEU A 93 4.87 12.40 -2.34
CA LEU A 93 4.70 12.39 -3.80
C LEU A 93 6.04 12.54 -4.52
N VAL A 94 6.86 13.51 -4.10
CA VAL A 94 8.19 13.72 -4.66
C VAL A 94 9.09 12.51 -4.39
N LEU A 95 9.08 11.97 -3.17
CA LEU A 95 9.87 10.81 -2.79
C LEU A 95 9.49 9.57 -3.62
N PHE A 96 8.21 9.31 -3.83
CA PHE A 96 7.74 8.21 -4.69
C PHE A 96 8.29 8.35 -6.12
N PHE A 97 8.21 9.53 -6.72
CA PHE A 97 8.77 9.78 -8.06
C PHE A 97 10.29 9.57 -8.10
N VAL A 98 11.01 10.02 -7.07
CA VAL A 98 12.46 9.83 -6.97
C VAL A 98 12.82 8.36 -6.85
N LEU A 99 12.13 7.59 -6.00
CA LEU A 99 12.39 6.15 -5.82
C LEU A 99 12.11 5.36 -7.10
N ILE A 100 10.99 5.64 -7.77
CA ILE A 100 10.64 5.00 -9.05
C ILE A 100 11.68 5.36 -10.12
N GLY A 101 12.06 6.64 -10.23
CA GLY A 101 13.11 7.09 -11.16
C GLY A 101 14.45 6.41 -10.88
N LEU A 102 14.83 6.29 -9.61
CA LEU A 102 16.04 5.60 -9.20
C LEU A 102 15.98 4.10 -9.53
N MET A 103 14.84 3.44 -9.32
CA MET A 103 14.65 2.04 -9.70
C MET A 103 14.74 1.83 -11.21
N MET A 104 14.21 2.74 -12.03
CA MET A 104 14.31 2.70 -13.49
C MET A 104 15.74 2.93 -13.99
N VAL A 105 16.51 3.82 -13.33
CA VAL A 105 17.93 4.01 -13.65
C VAL A 105 18.78 2.86 -13.10
N ALA A 106 18.43 2.25 -11.98
CA ALA A 106 19.13 1.07 -11.48
C ALA A 106 18.87 -0.16 -12.37
N SER A 107 17.64 -0.34 -12.86
CA SER A 107 17.28 -1.48 -13.71
C SER A 107 17.94 -1.44 -15.08
N ASN A 108 18.19 -0.25 -15.64
CA ASN A 108 18.94 -0.12 -16.90
C ASN A 108 20.38 -0.65 -16.77
N ASN A 109 21.00 -0.53 -15.58
CA ASN A 109 22.34 -1.06 -15.30
C ASN A 109 22.30 -2.59 -15.06
N LEU A 110 21.21 -3.12 -14.49
CA LEU A 110 20.99 -4.57 -14.32
C LEU A 110 20.68 -5.30 -15.63
N THR A 111 20.34 -4.59 -16.70
CA THR A 111 20.18 -5.17 -18.04
C THR A 111 21.51 -5.68 -18.61
N GLN A 112 22.65 -5.29 -18.02
CA GLN A 112 23.97 -5.88 -18.33
C GLN A 112 24.33 -7.08 -17.45
N ALA A 113 23.62 -7.30 -16.33
CA ALA A 113 23.75 -8.50 -15.50
C ALA A 113 22.79 -9.63 -15.97
N GLY A 114 21.78 -9.27 -16.76
CA GLY A 114 21.08 -10.20 -17.64
C GLY A 114 21.94 -10.52 -18.87
N LYS A 115 22.82 -11.52 -18.75
CA LYS A 115 22.81 -12.51 -19.81
C LYS A 115 21.34 -12.89 -19.98
N VAL A 116 20.73 -12.47 -21.09
CA VAL A 116 19.64 -13.23 -21.67
C VAL A 116 20.14 -14.67 -21.61
N GLN A 117 19.57 -15.49 -20.72
CA GLN A 117 19.77 -16.92 -20.82
C GLN A 117 19.30 -17.22 -22.22
N LYS A 118 20.26 -17.47 -23.12
CA LYS A 118 20.02 -17.96 -24.46
C LYS A 118 19.00 -19.08 -24.27
N MET A 119 17.74 -18.85 -24.59
CA MET A 119 16.80 -19.93 -24.80
C MET A 119 17.41 -20.69 -25.96
N GLN A 120 18.07 -21.80 -25.62
CA GLN A 120 18.41 -22.80 -26.60
C GLN A 120 17.07 -23.23 -27.19
N PRO A 121 16.87 -23.17 -28.52
CA PRO A 121 15.71 -23.81 -29.12
C PRO A 121 15.83 -25.30 -28.82
N ILE A 122 14.97 -25.83 -27.94
CA ILE A 122 14.83 -27.27 -27.77
C ILE A 122 13.86 -27.73 -28.86
N GLU A 123 14.46 -27.98 -30.02
CA GLU A 123 13.92 -28.78 -31.11
C GLU A 123 13.92 -30.27 -30.66
N HIS A 124 12.72 -30.77 -30.30
CA HIS A 124 12.24 -32.17 -30.22
C HIS A 124 12.70 -33.14 -29.10
N PRO A 125 11.90 -34.20 -28.75
CA PRO A 125 10.45 -34.39 -28.83
C PRO A 125 9.79 -34.60 -27.45
N VAL A 126 8.50 -34.26 -27.37
CA VAL A 126 7.57 -34.70 -26.32
C VAL A 126 7.45 -36.23 -26.41
N LEU A 127 8.05 -36.97 -25.47
CA LEU A 127 7.72 -38.38 -25.30
C LEU A 127 7.84 -38.80 -23.82
N THR A 128 6.67 -39.09 -23.27
CA THR A 128 6.41 -39.91 -22.08
C THR A 128 7.03 -39.44 -20.76
N ASP A 129 6.31 -38.54 -20.07
CA ASP A 129 6.15 -38.68 -18.62
C ASP A 129 4.69 -38.39 -18.24
N SER A 130 3.78 -39.21 -18.79
CA SER A 130 2.37 -39.27 -18.39
C SER A 130 2.23 -40.21 -17.20
N LEU A 131 2.85 -39.90 -16.05
CA LEU A 131 2.50 -40.55 -14.78
C LEU A 131 2.92 -39.78 -13.52
N ASN A 132 2.54 -38.50 -13.39
CA ASN A 132 2.16 -37.94 -12.08
C ASN A 132 1.39 -36.62 -12.22
N THR A 133 0.14 -36.70 -12.68
CA THR A 133 -0.82 -35.60 -12.45
C THR A 133 -1.29 -35.72 -11.01
N ASP A 134 -0.53 -35.20 -10.05
CA ASP A 134 -0.97 -34.87 -8.69
C ASP A 134 0.18 -34.23 -7.90
N SER A 135 0.35 -32.91 -8.05
CA SER A 135 0.88 -31.95 -7.04
C SER A 135 1.40 -30.68 -7.74
N PHE A 136 0.48 -29.79 -8.12
CA PHE A 136 0.87 -28.38 -8.23
C PHE A 136 1.06 -27.85 -6.80
N GLU A 137 2.27 -28.02 -6.28
CA GLU A 137 2.68 -27.47 -4.99
C GLU A 137 2.92 -25.96 -5.19
N PRO A 138 2.16 -25.06 -4.53
CA PRO A 138 2.39 -23.63 -4.68
C PRO A 138 3.77 -23.26 -4.12
N LEU A 139 4.54 -22.48 -4.88
CA LEU A 139 5.89 -21.99 -4.57
C LEU A 139 5.95 -20.98 -3.39
N PHE A 140 4.93 -20.96 -2.52
CA PHE A 140 4.88 -20.14 -1.32
C PHE A 140 4.67 -21.04 -0.11
N PRO A 141 5.61 -21.07 0.86
CA PRO A 141 5.40 -21.81 2.09
C PRO A 141 4.17 -21.27 2.81
N SER A 142 3.29 -22.17 3.25
CA SER A 142 2.18 -21.87 4.15
C SER A 142 2.70 -21.10 5.36
N GLY A 143 2.23 -19.86 5.55
CA GLY A 143 2.56 -19.07 6.73
C GLY A 143 2.16 -19.80 8.03
N PRO A 144 2.75 -19.45 9.19
CA PRO A 144 2.45 -20.12 10.44
C PRO A 144 0.96 -20.07 10.75
N ARG A 145 0.33 -21.24 10.95
CA ARG A 145 -1.05 -21.33 11.48
C ARG A 145 -1.04 -20.80 12.91
N MET A 146 -1.53 -19.58 13.12
CA MET A 146 -1.87 -19.13 14.46
C MET A 146 -3.15 -19.85 14.88
N ASN A 147 -2.98 -20.78 15.81
CA ASN A 147 -4.02 -21.47 16.55
C ASN A 147 -4.65 -20.51 17.57
N SER A 148 -5.91 -20.14 17.35
CA SER A 148 -6.73 -19.49 18.37
C SER A 148 -7.16 -20.53 19.41
N GLN A 149 -6.56 -20.47 20.60
CA GLN A 149 -7.19 -20.96 21.84
C GLN A 149 -8.02 -19.84 22.46
#